data_AF-A0A7J8LWL2-F1
#
_entry.id   AF-A0A7J8LWL2-F1
#
_cell.length_a   1.000
_cell.length_b   1.000
_cell.length_c   1.000
_cell.angle_alpha   90.00
_cell.angle_beta   90.00
_cell.angle_gamma   90.00
#
_symmetry.space_group_name_H-M   'P 1'
#
loop_
_entity.id
_entity.type
_entity.pdbx_description
1 polymer ?
#
loop_
_entity_poly.entity_id
_entity_poly.type
_entity_poly.pdbx_seq_one_letter_code
_entity_poly.pdbx_strand_id
1 'polypeptide(L)'
;DVFPELKQHEARIGDIIAAEEASFGKTLVKGIEKFKKAAQDVQGRILSGQDAFILWDTYGFPLDLTQLMAEERGLIVDVDGFNNAMDEAREKSRSARNKQAGGAIVMDADATSALHKKGVSTTDDSFKFIWFQPHESVIKAIYNGSEFMENATAGDDVGIVLESTSFYAEQGGQVFNLSF
;
A
#
# COMPACT_ATOMS: atom_id res chain seq x y z
N ASP A 1 -26.02 26.80 13.81
CA ASP A 1 -26.00 25.33 13.72
C ASP A 1 -25.27 24.89 12.47
N VAL A 2 -24.09 24.29 12.63
CA VAL A 2 -23.10 24.10 11.56
C VAL A 2 -23.21 22.72 10.87
N PHE A 3 -23.91 21.75 11.46
CA PHE A 3 -24.11 20.42 10.85
C PHE A 3 -25.48 19.81 11.20
N PRO A 4 -26.53 20.12 10.42
CA PRO A 4 -27.88 19.58 10.63
C PRO A 4 -27.98 18.06 10.38
N GLU A 5 -27.12 17.54 9.50
CA GLU A 5 -27.09 16.13 9.07
C GLU A 5 -26.60 15.19 10.18
N LEU A 6 -25.72 15.68 11.08
CA LEU A 6 -25.26 14.92 12.25
C LEU A 6 -26.40 14.66 13.24
N LYS A 7 -27.33 15.62 13.42
CA LYS A 7 -28.53 15.43 14.25
C LYS A 7 -29.51 14.43 13.62
N GLN A 8 -29.60 14.37 12.29
CA GLN A 8 -30.47 13.41 11.58
C GLN A 8 -29.94 11.98 11.61
N HIS A 9 -28.63 11.80 11.80
CA HIS A 9 -27.98 10.48 11.81
C HIS A 9 -27.38 10.10 13.17
N GLU A 10 -27.67 10.85 14.23
CA GLU A 10 -27.09 10.65 15.57
C GLU A 10 -27.28 9.22 16.10
N ALA A 11 -28.49 8.66 15.96
CA ALA A 11 -28.77 7.27 16.33
C ALA A 11 -27.93 6.27 15.53
N ARG A 12 -27.78 6.51 14.21
CA ARG A 12 -26.98 5.65 13.33
C ARG A 12 -25.48 5.75 13.63
N ILE A 13 -24.99 6.95 13.94
CA ILE A 13 -23.59 7.18 14.35
C ILE A 13 -23.33 6.48 15.68
N GLY A 14 -24.25 6.58 16.64
CA GLY A 14 -24.17 5.87 17.92
C GLY A 14 -24.12 4.34 17.75
N ASP A 15 -24.98 3.78 16.90
CA ASP A 15 -24.98 2.35 16.60
C ASP A 15 -23.68 1.89 15.92
N ILE A 16 -23.11 2.70 15.02
CA ILE A 16 -21.83 2.41 14.37
C ILE A 16 -20.70 2.43 15.39
N ILE A 17 -20.62 3.45 16.24
CA ILE A 17 -19.59 3.57 17.29
C ILE A 17 -19.68 2.38 18.26
N ALA A 18 -20.89 2.02 18.71
CA ALA A 18 -21.08 0.89 19.61
C ALA A 18 -20.69 -0.45 18.97
N ALA A 19 -21.00 -0.65 17.68
CA ALA A 19 -20.58 -1.82 16.93
C ALA A 19 -19.06 -1.86 16.72
N GLU A 20 -18.43 -0.72 16.42
CA GLU A 20 -16.98 -0.58 16.31
C GLU A 20 -16.29 -0.84 17.63
N GLU A 21 -16.78 -0.30 18.75
CA GLU A 21 -16.21 -0.52 20.08
C GLU A 21 -16.33 -1.99 20.52
N ALA A 22 -17.47 -2.64 20.25
CA ALA A 22 -17.64 -4.06 20.50
C ALA A 22 -16.72 -4.94 19.62
N SER A 23 -16.52 -4.55 18.36
CA SER A 23 -15.59 -5.22 17.44
C SER A 23 -14.13 -5.00 17.86
N PHE A 24 -13.78 -3.78 18.22
CA PHE A 24 -12.46 -3.39 18.72
C PHE A 24 -12.13 -4.14 20.00
N GLY A 25 -13.04 -4.18 20.98
CA GLY A 25 -12.87 -4.93 22.22
C GLY A 25 -12.63 -6.42 21.99
N LYS A 26 -13.38 -7.06 21.07
CA LYS A 26 -13.16 -8.47 20.71
C LYS A 26 -11.78 -8.72 20.08
N THR A 27 -11.34 -7.81 19.22
CA THR A 27 -10.03 -7.87 18.57
C THR A 27 -8.91 -7.63 19.58
N LEU A 28 -9.10 -6.69 20.50
CA LEU A 28 -8.16 -6.34 21.56
C LEU A 28 -7.92 -7.52 22.51
N VAL A 29 -8.96 -8.25 22.91
CA VAL A 29 -8.82 -9.45 23.76
C VAL A 29 -7.93 -10.50 23.10
N LYS A 30 -8.12 -10.75 21.79
CA LYS A 30 -7.29 -11.69 21.04
C LYS A 30 -5.85 -11.20 20.92
N GLY A 31 -5.64 -9.91 20.69
CA GLY A 31 -4.32 -9.29 20.66
C GLY A 31 -3.58 -9.45 22.00
N ILE A 32 -4.28 -9.22 23.12
CA ILE A 32 -3.74 -9.43 24.47
C ILE A 32 -3.35 -10.90 24.71
N GLU A 33 -4.20 -11.86 24.36
CA GLU A 33 -3.86 -13.28 24.50
C GLU A 33 -2.65 -13.67 23.66
N LYS A 34 -2.58 -13.17 22.42
CA LYS A 34 -1.46 -13.44 21.53
C LYS A 34 -0.17 -12.81 22.05
N PHE A 35 -0.22 -11.58 22.56
CA PHE A 35 0.91 -10.92 23.20
C PHE A 35 1.40 -11.73 24.40
N LYS A 36 0.48 -12.18 25.26
CA LYS A 36 0.83 -12.97 26.45
C LYS A 36 1.63 -14.21 26.08
N LYS A 37 1.24 -14.89 24.99
CA LYS A 37 1.94 -16.07 24.48
C LYS A 37 3.32 -15.70 23.91
N ALA A 38 3.38 -14.69 23.04
CA ALA A 38 4.65 -14.24 22.46
C ALA A 38 5.66 -13.85 23.56
N ALA A 39 5.21 -13.09 24.57
CA ALA A 39 6.02 -12.68 25.71
C ALA A 39 6.48 -13.85 26.61
N GLN A 40 5.74 -14.97 26.66
CA GLN A 40 6.16 -16.18 27.39
C GLN A 40 7.27 -16.93 26.66
N ASP A 41 7.25 -16.89 25.33
CA ASP A 41 8.21 -17.58 24.47
C ASP A 41 9.53 -16.79 24.32
N VAL A 42 9.61 -15.55 24.82
CA VAL A 42 10.81 -14.71 24.79
C VAL A 42 11.93 -15.32 25.64
N GLN A 43 13.07 -15.59 25.00
CA GLN A 43 14.32 -15.92 25.68
C GLN A 43 15.14 -14.63 25.87
N GLY A 44 15.13 -14.10 27.09
CA GLY A 44 15.82 -12.84 27.44
C GLY A 44 14.85 -11.72 27.76
N ARG A 45 15.11 -10.52 27.22
CA ARG A 45 14.31 -9.31 27.50
C ARG A 45 13.76 -8.63 26.26
N ILE A 46 13.95 -9.20 25.07
CA ILE A 46 13.58 -8.56 23.82
C ILE A 46 12.43 -9.34 23.16
N LEU A 47 11.28 -8.69 23.00
CA LEU A 47 10.21 -9.17 22.13
C LEU A 47 10.60 -8.83 20.69
N SER A 48 10.59 -9.84 19.82
CA SER A 48 11.03 -9.65 18.44
C SER A 48 10.13 -8.66 17.68
N GLY A 49 10.73 -7.90 16.76
CA GLY A 49 9.98 -7.02 15.88
C GLY A 49 8.98 -7.78 15.01
N GLN A 50 9.28 -9.03 14.66
CA GLN A 50 8.39 -9.92 13.92
C GLN A 50 7.12 -10.27 14.71
N ASP A 51 7.25 -10.56 16.01
CA ASP A 51 6.09 -10.84 16.86
C ASP A 51 5.22 -9.59 17.05
N ALA A 52 5.86 -8.43 17.22
CA ALA A 52 5.17 -7.14 17.26
C ALA A 52 4.46 -6.84 15.92
N PHE A 53 5.10 -7.17 14.80
CA PHE A 53 4.51 -7.01 13.47
C PHE A 53 3.27 -7.90 13.29
N ILE A 54 3.33 -9.17 13.72
CA ILE A 54 2.17 -10.08 13.68
C ILE A 54 1.01 -9.55 14.52
N LEU A 55 1.29 -9.03 15.72
CA LEU A 55 0.29 -8.41 16.59
C LEU A 55 -0.42 -7.24 15.89
N TRP A 56 0.34 -6.39 15.21
CA TRP A 56 -0.19 -5.25 14.47
C TRP A 56 -0.97 -5.68 13.22
N ASP A 57 -0.35 -6.45 12.32
CA ASP A 57 -0.89 -6.80 11.00
C ASP A 57 -2.09 -7.76 11.09
N THR A 58 -1.96 -8.82 11.88
CA THR A 58 -2.98 -9.88 11.94
C THR A 58 -4.05 -9.63 12.99
N TYR A 59 -3.68 -9.03 14.13
CA TYR A 59 -4.58 -8.86 15.26
C TYR A 59 -4.99 -7.41 15.48
N GLY A 60 -4.56 -6.47 14.62
CA GLY A 60 -4.89 -5.04 14.74
C GLY A 60 -4.42 -4.43 16.05
N PHE A 61 -3.43 -5.05 16.71
CA PHE A 61 -3.00 -4.67 18.05
C PHE A 61 -1.93 -3.58 17.96
N PRO A 62 -2.16 -2.36 18.52
CA PRO A 62 -1.24 -1.25 18.33
C PRO A 62 0.17 -1.53 18.88
N LEU A 63 1.19 -1.02 18.19
CA LEU A 63 2.59 -1.12 18.64
C LEU A 63 2.78 -0.46 20.02
N ASP A 64 2.19 0.72 20.23
CA ASP A 64 2.29 1.45 21.50
C ASP A 64 1.76 0.61 22.68
N LEU A 65 0.65 -0.10 22.47
CA LEU A 65 0.08 -0.96 23.50
C LEU A 65 0.95 -2.21 23.73
N THR A 66 1.54 -2.75 22.66
CA THR A 66 2.53 -3.84 22.74
C THR A 66 3.75 -3.43 23.56
N GLN A 67 4.27 -2.21 23.34
CA GLN A 67 5.39 -1.65 24.09
C GLN A 67 5.06 -1.45 25.56
N LEU A 68 3.89 -0.87 25.85
CA LEU A 68 3.42 -0.66 27.22
C LEU A 68 3.33 -1.99 27.99
N MET A 69 2.70 -3.00 27.38
CA MET A 69 2.55 -4.32 28.01
C MET A 69 3.88 -5.08 28.13
N ALA A 70 4.82 -4.84 27.21
CA ALA A 70 6.17 -5.39 27.29
C ALA A 70 6.94 -4.77 28.47
N GLU A 71 6.86 -3.45 28.63
CA GLU A 71 7.50 -2.71 29.72
C GLU A 71 6.98 -3.16 31.09
N GLU A 72 5.66 -3.35 31.24
CA GLU A 72 5.05 -3.89 32.46
C GLU A 72 5.60 -5.27 32.85
N ARG A 73 6.14 -6.02 31.90
CA ARG A 73 6.75 -7.35 32.09
C ARG A 73 8.28 -7.31 32.13
N GLY A 74 8.88 -6.13 32.07
CA GLY A 74 10.34 -5.96 32.02
C GLY A 74 10.97 -6.41 30.70
N LEU A 75 10.17 -6.45 29.63
CA LEU A 75 10.58 -6.71 28.25
C LEU A 75 10.70 -5.40 27.47
N ILE A 76 11.45 -5.43 26.36
CA ILE A 76 11.65 -4.34 25.42
C ILE A 76 11.23 -4.86 24.05
N VAL A 77 10.47 -4.06 23.29
CA VAL A 77 10.10 -4.41 21.91
C VAL A 77 11.22 -3.96 20.97
N ASP A 78 11.63 -4.84 20.07
CA ASP A 78 12.52 -4.49 18.96
C ASP A 78 11.77 -3.70 17.89
N VAL A 79 11.81 -2.37 18.03
CA VAL A 79 11.12 -1.43 17.13
C VAL A 79 11.78 -1.38 15.75
N ASP A 80 13.11 -1.50 15.69
CA ASP A 80 13.84 -1.51 14.42
C ASP A 80 13.48 -2.76 13.62
N GLY A 81 13.43 -3.92 14.28
CA GLY A 81 12.94 -5.16 13.68
C GLY A 81 11.48 -5.07 13.21
N PHE A 82 10.61 -4.35 13.93
CA PHE A 82 9.23 -4.11 13.53
C PHE A 82 9.16 -3.29 12.24
N ASN A 83 9.93 -2.20 12.15
CA ASN A 83 9.97 -1.35 10.97
C ASN A 83 10.51 -2.11 9.75
N ASN A 84 11.55 -2.93 9.94
CA ASN A 84 12.08 -3.80 8.88
C ASN A 84 11.01 -4.79 8.36
N ALA A 85 10.23 -5.40 9.26
CA ALA A 85 9.14 -6.30 8.88
C ALA A 85 8.01 -5.56 8.13
N MET A 86 7.72 -4.31 8.51
CA MET A 86 6.76 -3.45 7.79
C MET A 86 7.23 -3.17 6.36
N ASP A 87 8.50 -2.83 6.18
CA ASP A 87 9.07 -2.56 4.87
C ASP A 87 9.09 -3.82 3.98
N GLU A 88 9.44 -4.99 4.54
CA GLU A 88 9.37 -6.27 3.83
C GLU A 88 7.94 -6.59 3.38
N ALA A 89 6.94 -6.40 4.25
CA ALA A 89 5.55 -6.63 3.93
C ALA A 89 5.05 -5.68 2.83
N ARG A 90 5.49 -4.42 2.85
CA ARG A 90 5.19 -3.42 1.80
C ARG A 90 5.78 -3.83 0.46
N GLU A 91 7.03 -4.26 0.43
CA GLU A 91 7.72 -4.69 -0.79
C GLU A 91 7.12 -5.99 -1.34
N LYS A 92 6.76 -6.93 -0.47
CA LYS A 92 6.05 -8.16 -0.85
C LYS A 92 4.68 -7.85 -1.46
N SER A 93 3.96 -6.87 -0.92
CA SER A 93 2.66 -6.45 -1.46
C SER A 93 2.80 -5.81 -2.84
N ARG A 94 3.86 -5.03 -3.08
CA ARG A 94 4.19 -4.45 -4.40
C ARG A 94 4.52 -5.54 -5.42
N SER A 95 5.44 -6.43 -5.08
CA SER A 95 5.83 -7.53 -5.97
C SER A 95 4.70 -8.53 -6.25
N ALA A 96 3.82 -8.80 -5.28
CA ALA A 96 2.63 -9.62 -5.47
C ALA A 96 1.61 -8.96 -6.41
N ARG A 97 1.43 -7.63 -6.31
CA ARG A 97 0.52 -6.88 -7.19
C ARG A 97 1.02 -6.87 -8.64
N ASN A 98 2.33 -6.77 -8.87
CA ASN A 98 2.93 -6.92 -10.20
C ASN A 98 2.74 -8.33 -10.79
N LYS A 99 2.76 -9.38 -9.95
CA LYS A 99 2.52 -10.77 -10.39
C LYS A 99 1.04 -11.08 -10.66
N GLN A 100 0.12 -10.55 -9.86
CA GLN A 100 -1.32 -10.80 -10.02
C GLN A 100 -1.98 -9.99 -11.15
N ALA A 101 -1.40 -8.86 -11.55
CA ALA A 101 -1.86 -8.08 -12.70
C ALA A 101 -1.41 -8.66 -14.06
N GLY A 102 -1.04 -9.94 -14.13
CA GLY A 102 -0.65 -10.61 -15.39
C GLY A 102 0.59 -10.02 -16.07
N GLY A 103 1.51 -9.42 -15.30
CA GLY A 103 2.69 -8.72 -15.83
C GLY A 103 2.46 -7.23 -16.13
N ALA A 104 1.27 -6.69 -15.89
CA ALA A 104 1.05 -5.25 -16.01
C ALA A 104 1.74 -4.51 -14.85
N ILE A 105 2.78 -3.75 -15.19
CA ILE A 105 3.47 -2.86 -14.26
C ILE A 105 2.54 -1.69 -13.93
N VAL A 106 2.08 -1.65 -12.67
CA VAL A 106 1.17 -0.59 -12.19
C VAL A 106 1.96 0.42 -11.39
N MET A 107 1.86 1.69 -11.79
CA MET A 107 2.43 2.80 -11.03
C MET A 107 1.49 3.18 -9.88
N ASP A 108 2.00 3.19 -8.65
CA ASP A 108 1.24 3.65 -7.49
C ASP A 108 1.22 5.19 -7.36
N ALA A 109 0.51 5.70 -6.35
CA ALA A 109 0.39 7.14 -6.12
C ALA A 109 1.75 7.77 -5.74
N ASP A 110 2.64 7.01 -5.11
CA ASP A 110 3.99 7.47 -4.74
C ASP A 110 4.87 7.64 -5.99
N ALA A 111 4.85 6.65 -6.90
CA ALA A 111 5.55 6.70 -8.18
C ALA A 111 5.06 7.86 -9.06
N THR A 112 3.75 8.06 -9.11
CA THR A 112 3.13 9.20 -9.84
C THR A 112 3.56 10.54 -9.24
N SER A 113 3.59 10.64 -7.91
CA SER A 113 4.05 11.83 -7.20
C SER A 113 5.55 12.11 -7.44
N ALA A 114 6.37 11.07 -7.54
CA ALA A 114 7.79 11.19 -7.84
C ALA A 114 8.04 11.72 -9.26
N LEU A 115 7.25 11.31 -10.26
CA LEU A 115 7.31 11.88 -11.62
C LEU A 115 6.99 13.37 -11.63
N HIS A 116 5.93 13.76 -10.94
CA HIS A 116 5.53 15.16 -10.86
C HIS A 116 6.62 16.02 -10.21
N LYS A 117 7.27 15.51 -9.15
CA LYS A 117 8.44 16.17 -8.53
C LYS A 117 9.64 16.28 -9.46
N LYS A 118 9.83 15.31 -10.37
CA LYS A 118 10.85 15.34 -11.43
C LYS A 118 10.48 16.23 -12.62
N GLY A 119 9.33 16.90 -12.59
CA GLY A 119 8.87 17.78 -13.66
C GLY A 119 8.31 17.04 -14.88
N VAL A 120 8.00 15.76 -14.75
CA VAL A 120 7.31 15.00 -15.81
C VAL A 120 5.82 15.34 -15.75
N SER A 121 5.33 16.00 -16.80
CA SER A 121 3.92 16.33 -16.97
C SER A 121 3.08 15.10 -17.29
N THR A 122 1.76 15.22 -17.13
CA THR A 122 0.81 14.20 -17.59
C THR A 122 0.97 13.91 -19.08
N THR A 123 0.93 12.64 -19.46
CA THR A 123 0.98 12.21 -20.86
C THR A 123 -0.20 12.80 -21.66
N ASP A 124 0.09 13.37 -22.82
CA ASP A 124 -0.92 13.86 -23.77
C ASP A 124 -1.55 12.68 -24.53
N ASP A 125 -2.81 12.38 -24.21
CA ASP A 125 -3.55 11.26 -24.81
C ASP A 125 -4.50 11.70 -25.94
N SER A 126 -4.41 12.95 -26.40
CA SER A 126 -5.30 13.49 -27.45
C SER A 126 -5.16 12.75 -28.78
N PHE A 127 -4.01 12.13 -29.02
CA PHE A 127 -3.71 11.34 -30.23
C PHE A 127 -4.51 10.04 -30.33
N LYS A 128 -5.13 9.55 -29.24
CA LYS A 128 -5.98 8.34 -29.25
C LYS A 128 -7.21 8.44 -30.17
N PHE A 129 -7.57 9.66 -30.56
CA PHE A 129 -8.70 9.94 -31.45
C PHE A 129 -8.31 10.14 -32.92
N ILE A 130 -7.01 10.07 -33.25
CA ILE A 130 -6.50 10.29 -34.60
C ILE A 130 -6.27 8.94 -35.27
N TRP A 131 -7.08 8.63 -36.27
CA TRP A 131 -7.04 7.36 -36.98
C TRP A 131 -6.10 7.41 -38.18
N PHE A 132 -5.43 6.29 -38.48
CA PHE A 132 -4.62 6.09 -39.68
C PHE A 132 -3.42 7.04 -39.86
N GLN A 133 -2.87 7.56 -38.76
CA GLN A 133 -1.61 8.29 -38.77
C GLN A 133 -0.59 7.68 -37.81
N PRO A 134 0.68 7.52 -38.24
CA PRO A 134 1.75 7.16 -37.33
C PRO A 134 1.97 8.30 -36.33
N HIS A 135 2.19 7.94 -35.06
CA HIS A 135 2.40 8.87 -33.97
C HIS A 135 3.74 8.57 -33.29
N GLU A 136 4.65 9.54 -33.35
CA GLU A 136 5.94 9.49 -32.68
C GLU A 136 5.84 10.20 -31.32
N SER A 137 6.56 9.68 -30.32
CA SER A 137 6.53 10.19 -28.95
C SER A 137 7.90 10.01 -28.28
N VAL A 138 8.12 10.75 -27.20
CA VAL A 138 9.35 10.71 -26.42
C VAL A 138 9.13 9.92 -25.12
N ILE A 139 10.04 8.99 -24.82
CA ILE A 139 10.09 8.32 -23.53
C ILE A 139 10.56 9.31 -22.46
N LYS A 140 9.70 9.59 -21.48
CA LYS A 140 9.99 10.48 -20.35
C LYS A 140 10.51 9.73 -19.14
N ALA A 141 10.11 8.47 -18.95
CA ALA A 141 10.61 7.63 -17.86
C ALA A 141 10.42 6.13 -18.17
N ILE A 142 11.26 5.31 -17.53
CA ILE A 142 11.16 3.84 -17.52
C ILE A 142 10.98 3.40 -16.06
N TYR A 143 10.04 2.50 -15.81
CA TYR A 143 9.66 2.05 -14.48
C TYR A 143 9.60 0.52 -14.43
N ASN A 144 10.30 -0.12 -13.50
CA ASN A 144 10.35 -1.59 -13.38
C ASN A 144 9.30 -2.15 -12.40
N GLY A 145 8.38 -1.33 -11.90
CA GLY A 145 7.42 -1.73 -10.88
C GLY A 145 7.83 -1.42 -9.44
N SER A 146 9.06 -0.94 -9.21
CA SER A 146 9.51 -0.44 -7.90
C SER A 146 10.15 0.94 -8.01
N GLU A 147 11.05 1.16 -8.96
CA GLU A 147 11.81 2.40 -9.14
C GLU A 147 11.91 2.86 -10.60
N PHE A 148 12.33 4.12 -10.77
CA PHE A 148 12.62 4.68 -12.09
C PHE A 148 14.06 4.41 -12.49
N MET A 149 14.24 3.91 -13.71
CA MET A 149 15.53 3.52 -14.27
C MET A 149 15.89 4.37 -15.49
N GLU A 150 17.19 4.50 -15.75
CA GLU A 150 17.71 5.24 -16.91
C GLU A 150 17.74 4.38 -18.18
N ASN A 151 17.87 3.06 -18.04
CA ASN A 151 18.01 2.11 -19.15
C ASN A 151 17.29 0.81 -18.80
N ALA A 152 16.76 0.11 -19.82
CA ALA A 152 16.22 -1.25 -19.72
C ALA A 152 16.87 -2.14 -20.79
N THR A 153 16.98 -3.44 -20.51
CA THR A 153 17.55 -4.42 -21.43
C THR A 153 16.46 -5.27 -22.09
N ALA A 154 16.79 -5.87 -23.24
CA ALA A 154 15.85 -6.73 -23.95
C ALA A 154 15.52 -7.96 -23.09
N GLY A 155 14.25 -8.12 -22.74
CA GLY A 155 13.76 -9.18 -21.84
C GLY A 155 13.30 -8.67 -20.48
N ASP A 156 13.54 -7.40 -20.14
CA ASP A 156 13.00 -6.79 -18.94
C ASP A 156 11.53 -6.39 -19.15
N ASP A 157 10.67 -6.78 -18.20
CA ASP A 157 9.33 -6.22 -18.10
C ASP A 157 9.44 -4.81 -17.50
N VAL A 158 9.11 -3.79 -18.29
CA VAL A 158 9.14 -2.39 -17.85
C VAL A 158 7.90 -1.62 -18.30
N GLY A 159 7.42 -0.72 -17.44
CA GLY A 159 6.46 0.32 -17.78
C GLY A 159 7.17 1.52 -18.39
N ILE A 160 6.60 2.08 -19.46
CA ILE A 160 7.15 3.24 -20.15
C ILE A 160 6.18 4.41 -19.99
N VAL A 161 6.72 5.56 -19.57
CA VAL A 161 5.97 6.82 -19.51
C VAL A 161 6.34 7.65 -20.73
N LEU A 162 5.34 8.02 -21.52
CA LEU A 162 5.51 8.76 -22.76
C LEU A 162 5.07 10.22 -22.60
N GLU A 163 5.60 11.10 -23.45
CA GLU A 163 5.16 12.49 -23.56
C GLU A 163 3.73 12.57 -24.11
N SER A 164 3.46 11.84 -25.19
CA SER A 164 2.16 11.70 -25.82
C SER A 164 1.87 10.23 -26.14
N THR A 165 0.60 9.84 -26.26
CA THR A 165 0.21 8.46 -26.58
C THR A 165 -1.05 8.39 -27.43
N SER A 166 -1.07 7.43 -28.36
CA SER A 166 -2.29 7.02 -29.07
C SER A 166 -2.98 5.82 -28.41
N PHE A 167 -2.40 5.28 -27.33
CA PHE A 167 -2.94 4.13 -26.59
C PHE A 167 -4.03 4.57 -25.60
N TYR A 168 -5.03 3.72 -25.41
CA TYR A 168 -6.05 3.89 -24.39
C TYR A 168 -5.54 3.36 -23.05
N ALA A 169 -5.58 4.19 -22.01
CA ALA A 169 -5.31 3.75 -20.66
C ALA A 169 -6.47 2.89 -20.14
N GLU A 170 -6.16 1.79 -19.44
CA GLU A 170 -7.17 1.05 -18.69
C GLU A 170 -7.56 1.84 -17.44
N GLN A 171 -8.67 2.56 -17.51
CA GLN A 171 -9.35 3.06 -16.31
C GLN A 171 -10.85 2.76 -16.43
N GLY A 172 -11.40 2.09 -15.42
CA GLY A 172 -12.86 1.95 -15.28
C GLY A 172 -13.49 0.72 -15.94
N GLY A 173 -12.83 -0.44 -15.92
CA GLY A 173 -13.46 -1.71 -16.32
C GLY A 173 -13.60 -1.94 -17.83
N GLN A 174 -12.84 -1.21 -18.65
CA GLN A 174 -12.73 -1.49 -20.09
C GLN A 174 -11.39 -2.16 -20.39
N VAL A 175 -11.46 -3.23 -21.18
CA VAL A 175 -10.31 -4.02 -21.67
C VAL A 175 -9.60 -3.23 -22.78
N PHE A 176 -8.28 -3.11 -22.71
CA PHE A 176 -7.49 -2.43 -23.75
C PHE A 176 -7.52 -3.13 -25.12
N ASN A 177 -7.29 -2.37 -26.18
CA ASN A 177 -7.02 -2.90 -27.53
C ASN A 177 -5.52 -3.16 -27.71
N LEU A 178 -5.18 -4.35 -28.21
CA LEU A 178 -3.84 -4.73 -28.65
C LEU A 178 -3.70 -4.38 -30.14
N SER A 179 -2.66 -3.63 -30.54
CA SER A 179 -2.29 -3.50 -31.95
C SER A 179 -0.77 -3.41 -32.07
N PHE A 180 -0.23 -4.21 -33.00
CA PHE A 180 1.20 -4.29 -33.38
C PHE A 180 1.56 -3.21 -34.40
#